data_AF-A0A1Y2D760-F1
#
_entry.id   AF-A0A1Y2D760-F1
#
_cell.length_a   1.000
_cell.length_b   1.000
_cell.length_c   1.000
_cell.angle_alpha   90.00
_cell.angle_beta   90.00
_cell.angle_gamma   90.00
#
_symmetry.space_group_name_H-M   'P 1'
#
loop_
_entity.id
_entity.type
_entity.pdbx_description
1 polymer ?
#
loop_
_entity_poly.entity_id
_entity_poly.type
_entity_poly.pdbx_seq_one_letter_code
_entity_poly.pdbx_strand_id
1 'polypeptide(L)'
;MGIPTERFVEKVDDGFLCGICSEVLKGATLSGCKEQHTYCSECIKSWIPSRGTSCPACREKVTESSLFGLKALDRIIGGWRVKCEHAGAGCDWQGSFADLASHLTDDCLYQLHPCRFAHKGCLVQVSSKTLYRHLEYGCDYNESICPRGGRDCGGEGKGIYLARNSSEHFTVCGRHK
;
A
#
# COMPACT_ATOMS: atom_id res chain seq x y z
N MET A 1 -8.17 -13.23 1.96
CA MET A 1 -7.15 -14.17 1.41
C MET A 1 -5.90 -14.21 2.29
N GLY A 2 -4.95 -15.13 2.05
CA GLY A 2 -3.69 -15.28 2.83
C GLY A 2 -2.60 -14.27 2.46
N ILE A 3 -1.41 -14.39 3.07
CA ILE A 3 -0.23 -13.53 2.79
C ILE A 3 0.72 -14.29 1.86
N PRO A 4 1.12 -13.72 0.70
CA PRO A 4 2.03 -14.35 -0.24
C PRO A 4 3.33 -14.84 0.39
N THR A 5 3.67 -16.12 0.21
CA THR A 5 4.90 -16.73 0.76
C THR A 5 6.18 -16.06 0.25
N GLU A 6 6.19 -15.62 -1.00
CA GLU A 6 7.30 -14.92 -1.67
C GLU A 6 7.69 -13.59 -1.02
N ARG A 7 6.81 -13.00 -0.19
CA ARG A 7 7.12 -11.78 0.56
C ARG A 7 8.08 -12.02 1.71
N PHE A 8 8.11 -13.23 2.27
CA PHE A 8 8.96 -13.55 3.40
C PHE A 8 10.40 -13.75 2.93
N VAL A 9 11.33 -13.20 3.70
CA VAL A 9 12.77 -13.30 3.39
C VAL A 9 13.26 -14.74 3.60
N GLU A 10 12.75 -15.38 4.65
CA GLU A 10 13.08 -16.74 5.03
C GLU A 10 12.01 -17.71 4.53
N LYS A 11 12.37 -18.99 4.38
CA LYS A 11 11.41 -20.03 4.02
C LYS A 11 10.40 -20.19 5.15
N VAL A 12 9.12 -20.10 4.80
CA VAL A 12 8.01 -20.32 5.74
C VAL A 12 7.79 -21.82 5.91
N ASP A 13 7.60 -22.25 7.15
CA ASP A 13 7.25 -23.63 7.49
C ASP A 13 5.79 -23.95 7.10
N ASP A 14 5.55 -25.17 6.62
CA ASP A 14 4.25 -25.60 6.11
C ASP A 14 3.14 -25.53 7.18
N GLY A 15 3.49 -25.58 8.46
CA GLY A 15 2.57 -25.41 9.58
C GLY A 15 1.93 -24.02 9.68
N PHE A 16 2.48 -23.02 8.97
CA PHE A 16 1.93 -21.67 8.90
C PHE A 16 1.23 -21.36 7.57
N LEU A 17 1.05 -22.38 6.73
CA LEU A 17 0.32 -22.25 5.47
C LEU A 17 -1.15 -22.61 5.68
N CYS A 18 -2.01 -21.86 5.01
CA CYS A 18 -3.43 -22.11 5.00
C CYS A 18 -3.75 -23.29 4.09
N GLY A 19 -4.37 -24.35 4.61
CA GLY A 19 -4.78 -25.51 3.81
C GLY A 19 -5.88 -25.25 2.75
N ILE A 20 -6.33 -23.99 2.56
CA ILE A 20 -7.29 -23.60 1.51
C ILE A 20 -6.59 -22.79 0.41
N CYS A 21 -5.89 -21.71 0.77
CA CYS A 21 -5.25 -20.83 -0.22
C CYS A 21 -3.77 -21.13 -0.43
N SER A 22 -3.17 -22.03 0.34
CA SER A 22 -1.74 -22.40 0.32
C SER A 22 -0.77 -21.25 0.59
N GLU A 23 -1.28 -20.10 1.04
CA GLU A 23 -0.49 -18.93 1.45
C GLU A 23 -0.34 -18.87 2.97
N VAL A 24 0.55 -18.00 3.47
CA VAL A 24 0.77 -17.81 4.90
C VAL A 24 -0.52 -17.33 5.58
N LEU A 25 -0.80 -17.87 6.76
CA LEU A 25 -2.01 -17.60 7.52
C LEU A 25 -2.20 -16.08 7.77
N LYS A 26 -3.34 -15.56 7.30
CA LYS A 26 -3.81 -14.21 7.63
C LYS A 26 -5.00 -14.28 8.57
N GLY A 27 -4.83 -13.82 9.81
CA GLY A 27 -5.83 -14.01 10.86
C GLY A 27 -5.99 -15.49 11.14
N ALA A 28 -4.93 -16.15 11.61
CA ALA A 28 -4.89 -17.59 11.84
C ALA A 28 -6.11 -18.04 12.67
N THR A 29 -6.87 -18.99 12.15
CA THR A 29 -8.14 -19.45 12.72
C THR A 29 -8.19 -20.97 12.71
N LEU A 30 -8.44 -21.56 13.88
CA LEU A 30 -8.75 -22.98 14.02
C LEU A 30 -10.16 -23.27 13.52
N SER A 31 -10.32 -24.37 12.78
CA SER A 31 -11.63 -24.84 12.34
C SER A 31 -12.53 -25.36 13.48
N GLY A 32 -11.92 -25.74 14.61
CA GLY A 32 -12.62 -26.39 15.73
C GLY A 32 -12.77 -27.91 15.58
N CYS A 33 -12.11 -28.53 14.58
CA CYS A 33 -11.98 -29.99 14.52
C CYS A 33 -11.02 -30.51 15.59
N LYS A 34 -11.09 -31.80 15.91
CA LYS A 34 -10.26 -32.48 16.93
C LYS A 34 -8.76 -32.35 16.67
N GLU A 35 -8.36 -32.45 15.40
CA GLU A 35 -6.98 -32.32 14.96
C GLU A 35 -6.50 -30.85 14.85
N GLN A 36 -7.37 -29.87 15.17
CA GLN A 36 -7.02 -28.45 15.23
C GLN A 36 -6.35 -27.88 13.95
N HIS A 37 -6.93 -28.18 12.79
CA HIS A 37 -6.45 -27.60 11.53
C HIS A 37 -6.64 -26.08 11.48
N THR A 38 -5.63 -25.37 10.95
CA THR A 38 -5.57 -23.92 10.92
C THR A 38 -5.73 -23.37 9.50
N TYR A 39 -6.44 -22.26 9.37
CA TYR A 39 -6.72 -21.58 8.09
C TYR A 39 -6.72 -20.07 8.27
N CYS A 40 -6.69 -19.30 7.17
CA CYS A 40 -6.95 -17.86 7.23
C CYS A 40 -8.40 -17.61 7.67
N SER A 41 -8.63 -16.55 8.44
CA SER A 41 -9.96 -16.22 8.97
C SER A 41 -11.02 -16.12 7.87
N GLU A 42 -10.72 -15.38 6.80
CA GLU A 42 -11.64 -15.24 5.68
C GLU A 42 -11.84 -16.56 4.92
N CYS A 43 -10.76 -17.35 4.72
CA CYS A 43 -10.84 -18.59 3.96
C CYS A 43 -11.78 -19.60 4.63
N ILE A 44 -11.65 -19.81 5.94
CA ILE A 44 -12.50 -20.78 6.65
C ILE A 44 -13.93 -20.27 6.84
N LYS A 45 -14.13 -18.96 7.02
CA LYS A 45 -15.47 -18.36 7.09
C LYS A 45 -16.20 -18.43 5.76
N SER A 46 -15.52 -18.21 4.64
CA SER A 46 -16.11 -18.40 3.31
C SER A 46 -16.40 -19.88 3.02
N TRP A 47 -15.64 -20.80 3.62
CA TRP A 47 -15.85 -22.24 3.46
C TRP A 47 -17.02 -22.78 4.28
N ILE A 48 -17.24 -22.27 5.50
CA ILE A 48 -18.30 -22.71 6.40
C ILE A 48 -19.47 -21.69 6.36
N PRO A 49 -20.55 -21.93 5.59
CA PRO A 49 -21.74 -21.12 5.66
C PRO A 49 -22.48 -21.39 6.97
N SER A 50 -23.41 -20.49 7.30
CA SER A 50 -24.19 -20.46 8.54
C SER A 50 -25.03 -21.72 8.83
N ARG A 51 -25.15 -22.67 7.90
CA ARG A 51 -25.94 -23.92 8.03
C ARG A 51 -25.11 -25.21 8.13
N GLY A 52 -23.79 -25.09 8.28
CA GLY A 52 -22.88 -26.21 8.57
C GLY A 52 -22.10 -26.71 7.36
N THR A 53 -20.80 -26.90 7.58
CA THR A 53 -19.84 -27.50 6.63
C THR A 53 -18.89 -28.44 7.41
N SER A 54 -17.95 -29.05 6.71
CA SER A 54 -16.87 -29.85 7.28
C SER A 54 -15.50 -29.17 7.16
N CYS A 55 -14.58 -29.55 8.04
CA CYS A 55 -13.20 -29.09 7.97
C CYS A 55 -12.59 -29.50 6.62
N PRO A 56 -11.93 -28.59 5.89
CA PRO A 56 -11.37 -28.89 4.57
C PRO A 56 -10.36 -30.06 4.57
N ALA A 57 -9.61 -30.24 5.66
CA ALA A 57 -8.57 -31.27 5.75
C ALA A 57 -9.11 -32.65 6.18
N CYS A 58 -9.84 -32.72 7.30
CA CYS A 58 -10.28 -34.01 7.86
C CYS A 58 -11.77 -34.34 7.65
N ARG A 59 -12.53 -33.43 7.03
CA ARG A 59 -13.99 -33.55 6.80
C ARG A 59 -14.85 -33.73 8.06
N GLU A 60 -14.30 -33.45 9.24
CA GLU A 60 -15.08 -33.41 10.48
C GLU A 60 -16.08 -32.24 10.45
N LYS A 61 -17.30 -32.44 10.97
CA LYS A 61 -18.32 -31.39 11.03
C LYS A 61 -17.86 -30.25 11.92
N VAL A 62 -17.89 -29.04 11.37
CA VAL A 62 -17.51 -27.80 12.06
C VAL A 62 -18.54 -26.73 11.76
N THR A 63 -18.70 -25.78 12.67
CA THR A 63 -19.65 -24.67 12.54
C THR A 63 -18.92 -23.35 12.67
N GLU A 64 -19.54 -22.25 12.26
CA GLU A 64 -18.94 -20.93 12.43
C GLU A 64 -18.66 -20.62 13.92
N SER A 65 -19.51 -21.12 14.81
CA SER A 65 -19.33 -21.01 16.26
C SER A 65 -18.16 -21.83 16.83
N SER A 66 -17.66 -22.84 16.11
CA SER A 66 -16.47 -23.61 16.54
C SER A 66 -15.16 -22.95 16.10
N LEU A 67 -15.23 -21.88 15.32
CA LEU A 67 -14.04 -21.17 14.84
C LEU A 67 -13.37 -20.39 15.98
N PHE A 68 -12.05 -20.57 16.11
CA PHE A 68 -11.27 -19.88 17.14
C PHE A 68 -10.05 -19.19 16.56
N GLY A 69 -9.95 -17.87 16.74
CA GLY A 69 -8.83 -17.08 16.26
C GLY A 69 -7.57 -17.23 17.13
N LEU A 70 -6.44 -17.53 16.50
CA LEU A 70 -5.13 -17.72 17.15
C LEU A 70 -4.28 -16.45 17.05
N LYS A 71 -4.54 -15.49 17.93
CA LYS A 71 -3.76 -14.22 18.01
C LYS A 71 -2.26 -14.44 18.27
N ALA A 72 -1.89 -15.53 18.93
CA ALA A 72 -0.49 -15.87 19.14
C ALA A 72 0.25 -16.16 17.82
N LEU A 73 -0.38 -16.89 16.88
CA LEU A 73 0.21 -17.15 15.56
C LEU A 73 0.28 -15.87 14.73
N ASP A 74 -0.77 -15.04 14.77
CA ASP A 74 -0.75 -13.73 14.10
C ASP A 74 0.45 -12.87 14.58
N ARG A 75 0.76 -12.89 15.88
CA ARG A 75 1.90 -12.17 16.44
C ARG A 75 3.26 -12.76 16.02
N ILE A 76 3.36 -14.09 15.95
CA ILE A 76 4.57 -14.77 15.48
C ILE A 76 4.84 -14.40 14.02
N ILE A 77 3.83 -14.54 13.15
CA ILE A 77 3.92 -14.17 11.74
C ILE A 77 4.23 -12.67 11.60
N GLY A 78 3.62 -11.83 12.43
CA GLY A 78 3.90 -10.39 12.49
C GLY A 78 5.36 -10.04 12.76
N GLY A 79 6.09 -10.89 13.50
CA GLY A 79 7.51 -10.69 13.78
C GLY A 79 8.45 -11.15 12.67
N TRP A 80 7.97 -11.85 11.65
CA TRP A 80 8.80 -12.39 10.59
C TRP A 80 9.24 -11.31 9.61
N ARG A 81 10.43 -11.52 9.04
CA ARG A 81 11.04 -10.58 8.12
C ARG A 81 10.44 -10.69 6.73
N VAL A 82 9.96 -9.57 6.21
CA VAL A 82 9.37 -9.47 4.88
C VAL A 82 10.05 -8.38 4.06
N LYS A 83 9.96 -8.51 2.75
CA LYS A 83 10.42 -7.51 1.78
C LYS A 83 9.27 -6.55 1.46
N CYS A 84 9.62 -5.30 1.15
CA CYS A 84 8.66 -4.35 0.59
C CYS A 84 8.08 -4.88 -0.73
N GLU A 85 6.81 -4.60 -1.00
CA GLU A 85 6.16 -4.97 -2.26
C GLU A 85 6.76 -4.27 -3.48
N HIS A 86 7.41 -3.13 -3.25
CA HIS A 86 8.14 -2.36 -4.26
C HIS A 86 9.61 -2.79 -4.37
N ALA A 87 10.01 -3.95 -3.82
CA ALA A 87 11.37 -4.45 -3.95
C ALA A 87 11.81 -4.60 -5.42
N GLY A 88 10.90 -5.02 -6.31
CA GLY A 88 11.16 -5.07 -7.76
C GLY A 88 11.40 -3.69 -8.41
N ALA A 89 10.92 -2.61 -7.80
CA ALA A 89 11.17 -1.23 -8.24
C ALA A 89 12.46 -0.64 -7.65
N GLY A 90 13.12 -1.36 -6.73
CA GLY A 90 14.34 -0.93 -6.04
C GLY A 90 14.13 -0.44 -4.61
N CYS A 91 13.04 -0.85 -3.94
CA CYS A 91 12.91 -0.64 -2.49
C CYS A 91 13.67 -1.73 -1.72
N ASP A 92 14.76 -1.36 -1.05
CA ASP A 92 15.59 -2.32 -0.31
C ASP A 92 15.10 -2.60 1.12
N TRP A 93 13.94 -2.05 1.50
CA TRP A 93 13.42 -2.21 2.85
C TRP A 93 13.06 -3.67 3.14
N GLN A 94 13.55 -4.13 4.29
CA GLN A 94 13.17 -5.39 4.90
C GLN A 94 12.97 -5.16 6.40
N GLY A 95 11.86 -5.66 6.93
CA GLY A 95 11.48 -5.45 8.33
C GLY A 95 10.45 -6.47 8.77
N SER A 96 9.89 -6.31 9.96
CA SER A 96 8.84 -7.21 10.44
C SER A 96 7.57 -7.03 9.60
N PHE A 97 6.77 -8.10 9.44
CA PHE A 97 5.49 -8.00 8.76
C PHE A 97 4.54 -7.00 9.43
N ALA A 98 4.63 -6.84 10.76
CA ALA A 98 3.87 -5.85 11.50
C ALA A 98 4.23 -4.41 11.11
N ASP A 99 5.51 -4.13 10.83
CA ASP A 99 6.01 -2.79 10.47
C ASP A 99 5.79 -2.45 8.99
N LEU A 100 5.47 -3.44 8.15
CA LEU A 100 5.32 -3.24 6.71
C LEU A 100 4.25 -2.19 6.37
N ALA A 101 3.14 -2.15 7.10
CA ALA A 101 2.07 -1.20 6.83
C ALA A 101 2.52 0.26 7.08
N SER A 102 3.25 0.49 8.17
CA SER A 102 3.83 1.80 8.47
C SER A 102 4.89 2.17 7.43
N HIS A 103 5.78 1.24 7.08
CA HIS A 103 6.74 1.48 6.01
C HIS A 103 6.07 1.91 4.70
N LEU A 104 5.05 1.19 4.25
CA LEU A 104 4.34 1.52 3.00
C LEU A 104 3.65 2.88 3.07
N THR A 105 3.19 3.30 4.24
CA THR A 105 2.43 4.55 4.39
C THR A 105 3.33 5.77 4.58
N ASP A 106 4.40 5.64 5.36
CA ASP A 106 5.16 6.76 5.90
C ASP A 106 6.58 6.87 5.30
N ASP A 107 7.23 5.74 4.98
CA ASP A 107 8.66 5.71 4.65
C ASP A 107 8.96 5.27 3.21
N CYS A 108 8.05 4.55 2.56
CA CYS A 108 8.33 3.91 1.29
C CYS A 108 8.42 4.92 0.15
N LEU A 109 9.65 5.16 -0.31
CA LEU A 109 9.92 6.10 -1.42
C LEU A 109 9.30 5.70 -2.76
N TYR A 110 8.80 4.47 -2.87
CA TYR A 110 8.20 3.90 -4.06
C TYR A 110 6.68 3.81 -3.97
N GLN A 111 6.08 3.96 -2.78
CA GLN A 111 4.64 3.98 -2.63
C GLN A 111 4.08 5.20 -3.36
N LEU A 112 3.02 4.98 -4.14
CA LEU A 112 2.30 6.03 -4.83
C LEU A 112 1.26 6.67 -3.89
N HIS A 113 1.29 7.99 -3.82
CA HIS A 113 0.31 8.80 -3.12
C HIS A 113 -0.27 9.85 -4.08
N PRO A 114 -1.51 10.32 -3.85
CA PRO A 114 -2.04 11.45 -4.59
C PRO A 114 -1.11 12.67 -4.48
N CYS A 115 -0.92 13.40 -5.58
CA CYS A 115 -0.21 14.66 -5.54
C CYS A 115 -0.81 15.59 -4.47
N ARG A 116 0.03 16.39 -3.79
CA ARG A 116 -0.42 17.36 -2.79
C ARG A 116 -1.46 18.36 -3.32
N PHE A 117 -1.50 18.57 -4.63
CA PHE A 117 -2.48 19.42 -5.32
C PHE A 117 -3.71 18.65 -5.85
N ALA A 118 -3.95 17.43 -5.38
CA ALA A 118 -5.14 16.66 -5.74
C ALA A 118 -6.44 17.41 -5.40
N HIS A 119 -6.46 18.14 -4.29
CA HIS A 119 -7.58 19.01 -3.92
C HIS A 119 -7.85 20.15 -4.93
N LYS A 120 -6.87 20.54 -5.73
CA LYS A 120 -7.03 21.54 -6.81
C LYS A 120 -7.41 20.91 -8.16
N GLY A 121 -7.37 19.58 -8.27
CA GLY A 121 -7.71 18.82 -9.48
C GLY A 121 -6.57 18.00 -10.09
N CYS A 122 -5.39 17.93 -9.45
CA CYS A 122 -4.31 17.07 -9.95
C CYS A 122 -4.63 15.58 -9.72
N LEU A 123 -4.80 14.80 -10.79
CA LEU A 123 -5.13 13.37 -10.70
C LEU A 123 -3.90 12.45 -10.68
N VAL A 124 -2.69 13.02 -10.75
CA VAL A 124 -1.45 12.26 -10.84
C VAL A 124 -1.11 11.67 -9.47
N GLN A 125 -0.81 10.38 -9.45
CA GLN A 125 -0.18 9.73 -8.30
C GLN A 125 1.34 9.77 -8.44
N VAL A 126 2.01 10.11 -7.35
CA VAL A 126 3.45 10.31 -7.28
C VAL A 126 4.00 9.55 -6.10
N SER A 127 5.22 9.04 -6.24
CA SER A 127 5.97 8.51 -5.11
C SER A 127 6.89 9.59 -4.57
N SER A 128 7.38 9.44 -3.33
CA SER A 128 8.35 10.39 -2.77
C SER A 128 9.59 10.56 -3.67
N LYS A 129 9.99 9.49 -4.38
CA LYS A 129 11.08 9.54 -5.38
C LYS A 129 10.75 10.37 -6.62
N THR A 130 9.49 10.40 -7.09
CA THR A 130 9.09 11.09 -8.33
C THR A 130 8.40 12.43 -8.09
N LEU A 131 8.03 12.74 -6.84
CA LEU A 131 7.30 13.93 -6.46
C LEU A 131 7.98 15.21 -6.93
N TYR A 132 9.28 15.38 -6.67
CA TYR A 132 10.01 16.59 -7.08
C TYR A 132 9.92 16.83 -8.59
N ARG A 133 10.22 15.79 -9.39
CA ARG A 133 10.14 15.87 -10.86
C ARG A 133 8.72 16.14 -11.36
N HIS A 134 7.71 15.56 -10.71
CA HIS A 134 6.31 15.88 -11.03
C HIS A 134 5.99 17.34 -10.73
N LEU A 135 6.35 17.86 -9.56
CA LEU A 135 6.07 19.25 -9.19
C LEU A 135 6.76 20.23 -10.14
N GLU A 136 8.00 19.95 -10.54
CA GLU A 136 8.77 20.84 -11.40
C GLU A 136 8.31 20.84 -12.86
N TYR A 137 7.99 19.66 -13.43
CA TYR A 137 7.78 19.53 -14.88
C TYR A 137 6.42 18.96 -15.30
N GLY A 138 5.65 18.38 -14.39
CA GLY A 138 4.44 17.63 -14.73
C GLY A 138 3.18 18.02 -13.95
N CYS A 139 3.26 18.99 -13.04
CA CYS A 139 2.15 19.39 -12.19
C CYS A 139 1.59 20.73 -12.64
N ASP A 140 0.50 20.68 -13.39
CA ASP A 140 -0.26 21.84 -13.88
C ASP A 140 -0.72 22.81 -12.77
N TYR A 141 -0.84 22.28 -11.55
CA TYR A 141 -1.32 22.99 -10.37
C TYR A 141 -0.20 23.46 -9.44
N ASN A 142 1.06 23.14 -9.75
CA ASN A 142 2.20 23.66 -9.03
C ASN A 142 2.45 25.13 -9.41
N GLU A 143 2.88 25.91 -8.43
CA GLU A 143 3.22 27.32 -8.61
C GLU A 143 4.70 27.43 -9.00
N SER A 144 4.97 28.23 -10.02
CA SER A 144 6.31 28.52 -10.50
C SER A 144 6.59 30.01 -10.39
N ILE A 145 7.84 30.35 -10.11
CA ILE A 145 8.30 31.73 -10.01
C ILE A 145 8.78 32.18 -11.40
N CYS A 146 8.41 33.39 -11.79
CA CYS A 146 8.92 34.02 -12.98
C CYS A 146 10.45 34.05 -12.97
N PRO A 147 11.13 33.53 -14.01
CA PRO A 147 12.60 33.53 -14.07
C PRO A 147 13.19 34.95 -14.11
N ARG A 148 12.39 35.98 -14.40
CA ARG A 148 12.80 37.40 -14.35
C ARG A 148 12.54 38.07 -13.00
N GLY A 149 12.18 37.30 -11.98
CA GLY A 149 11.93 37.81 -10.62
C GLY A 149 10.65 38.65 -10.50
N GLY A 150 9.69 38.47 -11.40
CA GLY A 150 8.38 39.11 -11.31
C GLY A 150 8.35 40.62 -11.59
N ARG A 151 9.48 41.22 -11.98
CA ARG A 151 9.62 42.68 -12.18
C ARG A 151 8.64 43.26 -13.19
N ASP A 152 8.39 42.53 -14.27
CA ASP A 152 7.63 43.05 -15.44
C ASP A 152 6.27 42.37 -15.65
N CYS A 153 5.94 41.38 -14.81
CA CYS A 153 4.74 40.54 -14.97
C CYS A 153 3.96 40.36 -13.65
N GLY A 154 4.32 41.13 -12.61
CA GLY A 154 3.77 41.03 -11.27
C GLY A 154 2.42 41.74 -11.12
N GLY A 155 1.34 41.12 -11.58
CA GLY A 155 0.02 41.33 -10.97
C GLY A 155 -0.01 40.81 -9.51
N GLU A 156 -1.19 40.81 -8.86
CA GLU A 156 -1.37 40.28 -7.48
C GLU A 156 -0.71 38.90 -7.33
N GLY A 157 0.48 38.84 -6.72
CA GLY A 157 1.30 37.61 -6.66
C GLY A 157 2.79 37.76 -7.02
N LYS A 158 3.30 38.96 -7.33
CA LYS A 158 4.75 39.25 -7.45
C LYS A 158 5.53 38.33 -8.39
N GLY A 159 4.90 37.87 -9.48
CA GLY A 159 5.53 37.01 -10.49
C GLY A 159 5.45 35.51 -10.23
N ILE A 160 4.53 35.04 -9.38
CA ILE A 160 4.20 33.62 -9.22
C ILE A 160 3.02 33.29 -10.15
N TYR A 161 3.05 32.15 -10.84
CA TYR A 161 1.96 31.66 -11.69
C TYR A 161 1.82 30.14 -11.62
N LEU A 162 0.62 29.62 -11.90
CA LEU A 162 0.40 28.16 -12.01
C LEU A 162 1.04 27.62 -13.30
N ALA A 163 1.66 26.44 -13.25
CA ALA A 163 2.33 25.84 -14.40
C ALA A 163 1.45 25.76 -15.66
N ARG A 164 0.15 25.45 -15.51
CA ARG A 164 -0.83 25.45 -16.63
C ARG A 164 -1.02 26.82 -17.30
N ASN A 165 -0.78 27.92 -16.59
CA ASN A 165 -0.89 29.28 -17.09
C ASN A 165 0.47 29.83 -17.60
N SER A 166 1.48 28.97 -17.75
CA SER A 166 2.83 29.36 -18.17
C SER A 166 2.86 30.09 -19.51
N SER A 167 2.13 29.59 -20.52
CA SER A 167 2.04 30.21 -21.84
C SER A 167 1.48 31.64 -21.78
N GLU A 168 0.41 31.85 -21.00
CA GLU A 168 -0.17 33.18 -20.78
C GLU A 168 0.83 34.10 -20.08
N HIS A 169 1.53 33.60 -19.06
CA HIS A 169 2.56 34.36 -18.35
C HIS A 169 3.69 34.83 -19.28
N PHE A 170 4.23 33.95 -20.13
CA PHE A 170 5.32 34.31 -21.05
C PHE A 170 4.91 35.37 -22.08
N THR A 171 3.63 35.44 -22.47
CA THR A 171 3.16 36.50 -23.38
C THR A 171 3.19 37.89 -22.74
N VAL A 172 2.96 37.98 -21.42
CA VAL A 172 3.04 39.24 -20.66
C VAL A 172 4.50 39.56 -20.35
N CYS A 173 5.25 38.59 -19.84
CA CYS A 173 6.67 38.74 -19.48
C CYS A 173 7.56 39.08 -20.71
N GLY A 174 7.27 38.52 -21.89
CA GLY A 174 8.02 38.77 -23.12
C GLY A 174 7.74 40.11 -23.80
N ARG A 175 6.65 40.81 -23.46
CA ARG A 175 6.33 42.16 -23.98
C ARG A 175 7.19 43.26 -23.35
N HIS A 176 7.88 42.96 -22.26
CA HIS A 176 8.86 43.84 -21.63
C HIS A 176 10.26 43.28 -21.95
N LYS A 177 10.92 43.79 -22.99
CA LYS A 177 12.32 43.50 -23.34
C LYS A 177 13.16 44.74 -23.07
#